data_AF-A0AA37VXV6-F1
#
_entry.id   AF-A0AA37VXV6-F1
#
_cell.length_a   1.000
_cell.length_b   1.000
_cell.length_c   1.000
_cell.angle_alpha   90.00
_cell.angle_beta   90.00
_cell.angle_gamma   90.00
#
_symmetry.space_group_name_H-M   'P 1'
#
loop_
_entity.id
_entity.type
_entity.pdbx_description
1 polymer ?
#
loop_
_entity_poly.entity_id
_entity_poly.type
_entity_poly.pdbx_seq_one_letter_code
_entity_poly.pdbx_strand_id
1 'polypeptide(L)' 'MLDATMLYAAWPFDMTVVQRPVHFWQGSADTLVPEIINRRVADETPGAVWHPVTGGGHFIAVSHADEILAAAAHDLARG' A
#
# COMPACT_ATOMS: atom_id res chain seq x y z
N MET A 1 0.34 23.40 -10.40
CA MET A 1 -1.05 22.88 -10.37
C MET A 1 -1.22 21.52 -11.05
N LEU A 2 -0.28 21.02 -11.86
CA LEU A 2 -0.41 19.72 -12.56
C LEU A 2 -0.16 18.48 -11.67
N ASP A 3 0.50 18.65 -10.52
CA ASP A 3 0.93 17.53 -9.65
C ASP A 3 -0.21 16.94 -8.78
N ALA A 4 -1.01 17.81 -8.14
CA ALA A 4 -2.08 17.35 -7.24
C ALA A 4 -3.24 16.62 -7.95
N THR A 5 -3.45 16.87 -9.24
CA THR A 5 -4.50 16.19 -10.02
C THR A 5 -4.24 14.68 -10.16
N MET A 6 -2.98 14.25 -10.15
CA MET A 6 -2.65 12.82 -10.20
C MET A 6 -3.03 12.08 -8.91
N LEU A 7 -3.07 12.76 -7.76
CA LEU A 7 -3.44 12.15 -6.48
C LEU A 7 -4.89 11.66 -6.44
N TYR A 8 -5.76 12.20 -7.31
CA TYR A 8 -7.18 11.86 -7.37
C TYR A 8 -7.58 11.15 -8.67
N ALA A 9 -6.63 10.92 -9.57
CA ALA A 9 -6.90 10.18 -10.78
C ALA A 9 -7.08 8.70 -10.45
N ALA A 10 -8.10 8.07 -11.04
CA ALA A 10 -8.20 6.62 -11.02
C ALA A 10 -6.96 6.01 -11.70
N TRP A 11 -6.48 4.88 -11.19
CA TRP A 11 -5.44 4.13 -11.89
C TRP A 11 -5.91 3.76 -13.30
N PRO A 12 -5.01 3.78 -14.30
CA PRO A 12 -5.36 3.42 -15.67
C PRO A 12 -5.51 1.89 -15.86
N PHE A 13 -5.47 1.13 -14.77
CA PHE A 13 -5.63 -0.32 -14.71
C PHE A 13 -6.37 -0.72 -13.44
N ASP A 14 -6.95 -1.92 -13.48
CA ASP A 14 -7.62 -2.54 -12.33
C ASP A 14 -6.60 -3.37 -11.53
N MET A 15 -6.64 -3.31 -10.20
CA MET A 15 -5.69 -4.06 -9.37
C MET A 15 -5.85 -5.58 -9.49
N THR A 16 -7.02 -6.06 -9.91
CA THR A 16 -7.29 -7.47 -10.17
C THR A 16 -6.40 -8.07 -11.26
N VAL A 17 -5.73 -7.24 -12.08
CA VAL A 17 -4.83 -7.72 -13.15
C VAL A 17 -3.36 -7.80 -12.72
N VAL A 18 -3.01 -7.30 -11.52
CA VAL A 18 -1.64 -7.31 -11.02
C VAL A 18 -1.29 -8.70 -10.49
N GLN A 19 -0.19 -9.29 -10.98
CA GLN A 19 0.20 -10.68 -10.64
C GLN A 19 1.44 -10.79 -9.75
N ARG A 20 2.20 -9.71 -9.58
CA ARG A 20 3.31 -9.67 -8.62
C ARG A 20 2.76 -9.45 -7.21
N PRO A 21 3.42 -9.95 -6.16
CA PRO A 21 3.04 -9.62 -4.79
C PRO A 21 2.94 -8.10 -4.60
N VAL A 22 1.86 -7.65 -3.96
CA VAL A 22 1.63 -6.22 -3.65
C VAL A 22 1.51 -6.06 -2.15
N HIS A 23 2.39 -5.26 -1.55
CA HIS A 23 2.41 -5.01 -0.11
C HIS A 23 1.59 -3.77 0.22
N PHE A 24 0.54 -3.95 1.01
CA PHE A 24 -0.32 -2.89 1.50
C PHE A 24 -0.01 -2.60 2.96
N TRP A 25 0.46 -1.39 3.25
CA TRP A 25 0.78 -0.94 4.60
C TRP A 25 -0.23 0.12 5.05
N GLN A 26 -0.84 -0.06 6.22
CA GLN A 26 -1.89 0.83 6.72
C GLN A 26 -1.75 1.08 8.21
N GLY A 27 -1.71 2.36 8.59
CA GLY A 27 -1.81 2.77 9.97
C GLY A 27 -3.25 2.73 10.49
N SER A 28 -3.48 2.14 11.66
CA SER A 28 -4.82 2.08 12.28
C SER A 28 -5.28 3.42 12.87
N ALA A 29 -4.38 4.39 12.99
CA ALA A 29 -4.64 5.75 13.46
C ALA A 29 -4.49 6.79 12.33
N ASP A 30 -4.48 6.36 11.06
CA ASP A 30 -4.51 7.26 9.90
C ASP A 30 -5.86 7.99 9.83
N THR A 31 -5.81 9.32 9.90
CA THR A 31 -6.99 10.20 9.82
C THR A 31 -7.19 10.84 8.44
N LEU A 32 -6.27 10.61 7.50
CA LEU A 32 -6.34 11.12 6.13
C LEU A 32 -6.93 10.08 5.19
N VAL A 33 -6.55 8.81 5.36
CA VAL A 33 -7.07 7.69 4.57
C VAL A 33 -7.58 6.60 5.53
N PRO A 34 -8.91 6.46 5.68
CA PRO A 34 -9.48 5.38 6.48
C PRO A 34 -9.05 3.99 6.00
N GLU A 35 -8.72 3.09 6.93
CA GLU A 35 -8.24 1.73 6.64
C GLU A 35 -9.14 0.98 5.65
N ILE A 36 -10.46 1.15 5.74
CA ILE A 36 -11.42 0.46 4.87
C ILE A 36 -11.18 0.70 3.38
N ILE A 37 -10.64 1.87 3.01
CA ILE A 37 -10.34 2.19 1.62
C ILE A 37 -9.20 1.30 1.11
N ASN A 38 -8.09 1.26 1.86
CA ASN A 38 -6.91 0.50 1.48
C ASN A 38 -7.15 -1.01 1.59
N ARG A 39 -7.87 -1.44 2.64
CA ARG A 39 -8.31 -2.82 2.84
C ARG A 39 -9.08 -3.33 1.63
N ARG A 40 -10.06 -2.56 1.13
CA ARG A 40 -10.90 -2.99 0.00
C ARG A 40 -10.06 -3.25 -1.25
N VAL A 41 -9.11 -2.37 -1.55
CA VAL A 41 -8.21 -2.54 -2.69
C VAL A 41 -7.34 -3.78 -2.49
N ALA A 42 -6.79 -3.99 -1.29
CA ALA A 42 -5.98 -5.16 -0.98
C ALA A 42 -6.77 -6.47 -1.14
N ASP A 43 -8.02 -6.52 -0.66
CA ASP A 43 -8.87 -7.72 -0.73
C ASP A 43 -9.20 -8.12 -2.19
N GLU A 44 -9.24 -7.14 -3.10
CA GLU A 44 -9.48 -7.35 -4.54
C GLU A 44 -8.19 -7.60 -5.34
N THR A 45 -7.01 -7.39 -4.75
CA THR A 45 -5.70 -7.51 -5.43
C THR A 45 -5.13 -8.94 -5.30
N PRO A 46 -4.88 -9.66 -6.41
CA PRO A 46 -4.23 -10.97 -6.37
C PRO A 46 -2.83 -10.89 -5.76
N GLY A 47 -2.51 -11.78 -4.83
CA GLY A 47 -1.20 -11.80 -4.18
C GLY A 47 -0.96 -10.60 -3.24
N ALA A 48 -2.02 -9.92 -2.78
CA ALA A 48 -1.90 -8.88 -1.77
C ALA A 48 -1.32 -9.43 -0.46
N VAL A 49 -0.39 -8.66 0.12
CA VAL A 49 0.18 -8.90 1.45
C VAL A 49 -0.19 -7.71 2.32
N TRP A 50 -0.98 -7.95 3.36
CA TRP A 50 -1.49 -6.90 4.23
C TRP A 50 -0.64 -6.71 5.49
N HIS A 51 -0.23 -5.47 5.75
CA HIS A 51 0.57 -5.05 6.90
C HIS A 51 -0.15 -3.96 7.71
N PRO A 52 -0.93 -4.32 8.74
CA PRO A 52 -1.54 -3.36 9.63
C PRO A 52 -0.51 -2.84 10.64
N VAL A 53 -0.45 -1.53 10.83
CA VAL A 53 0.40 -0.87 11.82
C VAL A 53 -0.49 -0.29 12.92
N THR A 54 -0.60 -1.01 14.04
CA THR A 54 -1.40 -0.57 15.19
C THR A 54 -0.85 0.74 15.76
N GLY A 55 -1.70 1.76 15.85
CA GLY A 55 -1.32 3.11 16.29
C GLY A 55 -0.54 3.91 15.25
N GLY A 56 -0.25 3.34 14.07
CA GLY A 56 0.41 4.04 12.98
C GLY A 56 -0.50 5.12 12.38
N GLY A 57 0.06 6.29 12.11
CA GLY A 57 -0.60 7.37 11.36
C GLY A 57 -0.41 7.24 9.85
N HIS A 58 -0.62 8.34 9.12
CA HIS A 58 -0.56 8.36 7.66
C HIS A 58 0.86 8.08 7.08
N PHE A 59 1.91 8.54 7.75
CA PHE A 59 3.28 8.50 7.22
C PHE A 59 4.01 7.16 7.50
N ILE A 60 3.37 6.02 7.17
CA ILE A 60 3.94 4.68 7.40
C ILE A 60 5.27 4.47 6.67
N ALA A 61 5.40 4.99 5.44
CA ALA A 61 6.63 4.88 4.68
C ALA A 61 7.84 5.54 5.36
N VAL A 62 7.61 6.54 6.22
CA VAL A 62 8.68 7.19 6.99
C VAL A 62 8.97 6.43 8.27
N SER A 63 7.94 5.93 8.97
CA SER A 63 8.12 5.24 10.26
C SER A 63 8.57 3.79 10.13
N HIS A 64 8.29 3.11 9.01
CA HIS A 64 8.58 1.69 8.78
C HIS A 64 9.41 1.45 7.51
N ALA A 65 10.22 2.44 7.11
CA ALA A 65 11.05 2.37 5.90
C ALA A 65 11.90 1.10 5.82
N ASP A 66 12.57 0.72 6.92
CA ASP A 66 13.45 -0.45 6.96
C ASP A 66 12.69 -1.75 6.68
N GLU A 67 11.50 -1.92 7.26
CA GLU A 67 10.66 -3.11 7.07
C GLU A 67 10.11 -3.19 5.65
N ILE A 68 9.69 -2.04 5.10
CA ILE A 68 9.20 -1.93 3.72
C ILE A 68 10.32 -2.30 2.73
N LEU A 69 11.52 -1.75 2.93
CA LEU A 69 12.67 -2.03 2.06
C LEU A 69 13.13 -3.48 2.20
N ALA A 70 13.10 -4.05 3.40
CA ALA A 70 13.41 -5.46 3.63
C ALA A 70 12.41 -6.38 2.90
N ALA A 71 11.11 -6.08 2.96
CA ALA A 71 10.09 -6.82 2.22
C ALA A 71 10.31 -6.76 0.71
N ALA A 72 10.61 -5.58 0.17
CA ALA A 72 10.93 -5.42 -1.25
C ALA A 72 12.18 -6.21 -1.65
N ALA A 73 13.26 -6.15 -0.85
CA ALA A 73 14.48 -6.89 -1.11
C ALA A 73 14.26 -8.41 -1.08
N HIS A 74 13.45 -8.89 -0.15
CA HIS A 74 13.05 -10.29 -0.05
C HIS A 74 12.34 -10.77 -1.33
N ASP A 75 11.39 -9.99 -1.84
CA ASP A 75 10.62 -10.36 -3.04
C ASP A 75 11.45 -10.31 -4.32
N LEU A 76 12.44 -9.41 -4.38
CA LEU A 76 13.42 -9.34 -5.47
C LEU A 76 14.36 -10.54 -5.46
N ALA A 77 14.74 -11.04 -4.29
CA ALA A 77 15.61 -12.22 -4.19
C ALA A 77 14.91 -13.54 -4.59
N ARG A 78 13.58 -13.53 -4.72
CA ARG A 78 12.75 -14.70 -5.05
C ARG A 78 12.19 -14.70 -6.47
N GLY A 79 12.33 -13.59 -7.20
CA GLY A 79 11.91 -13.42 -8.60
C GLY A 79 13.04 -13.61 -9.58
#